data_AF-A0A644UHK5-F1
#
_entry.id   AF-A0A644UHK5-F1
#
_cell.length_a   1.000
_cell.length_b   1.000
_cell.length_c   1.000
_cell.angle_alpha   90.00
_cell.angle_beta   90.00
_cell.angle_gamma   90.00
#
_symmetry.space_group_name_H-M   'P 1'
#
loop_
_entity.id
_entity.type
_entity.pdbx_description
1 polymer ?
#
loop_
_entity_poly.entity_id
_entity_poly.type
_entity_poly.pdbx_seq_one_letter_code
_entity_poly.pdbx_strand_id
1 'polypeptide(L)'
;MKGQKQFGEVILSDVLKMKAEGKSNREISEFYELKDKYVIKQLIARYHRKQKKIEAGIVILPKGRPRKGSELNAEQKKDNEIKQLKMENELLRSFLQVVGRM
;
A
#
# COMPACT_ATOMS: atom_id res chain seq x y z
N MET A 1 -17.28 -11.21 -4.00
CA MET A 1 -16.18 -10.30 -3.58
C MET A 1 -15.54 -9.65 -4.80
N LYS A 2 -15.91 -8.43 -5.18
CA LYS A 2 -15.20 -7.65 -6.22
C LYS A 2 -13.94 -7.05 -5.58
N GLY A 3 -12.75 -7.40 -6.05
CA GLY A 3 -11.54 -6.67 -5.65
C GLY A 3 -10.24 -7.46 -5.42
N GLN A 4 -10.21 -8.78 -5.52
CA GLN A 4 -8.94 -9.51 -5.40
C GLN A 4 -8.11 -9.39 -6.69
N LYS A 5 -7.47 -8.23 -6.88
CA LYS A 5 -6.40 -7.97 -7.86
C LYS A 5 -5.01 -8.32 -7.32
N GLN A 6 -4.96 -9.21 -6.32
CA GLN A 6 -3.78 -9.47 -5.49
C GLN A 6 -2.97 -10.67 -5.96
N PHE A 7 -3.44 -11.47 -6.92
CA PHE A 7 -2.76 -12.69 -7.36
C PHE A 7 -1.27 -12.45 -7.69
N GLY A 8 -0.97 -11.33 -8.37
CA GLY A 8 0.41 -10.94 -8.68
C GLY A 8 1.27 -10.59 -7.47
N GLU A 9 0.73 -9.91 -6.45
CA GLU A 9 1.48 -9.57 -5.23
C GLU A 9 1.73 -10.82 -4.37
N VAL A 10 0.75 -11.74 -4.32
CA VAL A 10 0.85 -13.00 -3.58
C VAL A 10 1.96 -13.89 -4.14
N ILE A 11 2.05 -14.07 -5.46
CA ILE A 11 3.05 -14.96 -6.06
C ILE A 11 4.42 -14.31 -6.27
N LEU A 12 4.54 -12.99 -6.12
CA LEU A 12 5.75 -12.25 -6.52
C LEU A 12 7.00 -12.73 -5.79
N SER A 13 6.91 -12.94 -4.47
CA SER A 13 8.02 -13.44 -3.66
C SER A 13 8.55 -14.77 -4.21
N ASP A 14 7.65 -15.71 -4.47
CA ASP A 14 8.01 -17.05 -4.90
C ASP A 14 8.53 -17.07 -6.34
N VAL A 15 7.91 -16.28 -7.24
CA VAL A 15 8.40 -16.07 -8.61
C VAL A 15 9.83 -15.51 -8.61
N LEU A 16 10.17 -14.57 -7.71
CA LEU A 16 11.53 -14.04 -7.60
C LEU A 16 12.52 -15.08 -7.09
N LYS A 17 12.12 -15.95 -6.14
CA LYS A 17 12.95 -17.08 -5.67
C LYS A 17 13.21 -18.09 -6.79
N MET A 18 12.16 -18.54 -7.48
CA MET A 18 12.30 -19.45 -8.63
C MET A 18 13.20 -18.84 -9.72
N LYS A 19 13.14 -17.51 -9.89
CA LYS A 19 14.02 -16.82 -10.84
C LYS A 19 15.49 -16.82 -10.39
N ALA A 20 15.75 -16.65 -9.10
CA ALA A 20 17.09 -16.77 -8.52
C ALA A 20 17.64 -18.21 -8.64
N GLU A 21 16.77 -19.21 -8.56
CA GLU A 21 17.10 -20.63 -8.82
C GLU A 21 17.35 -20.94 -10.31
N GLY A 22 17.20 -19.96 -11.20
CA GLY A 22 17.49 -20.11 -12.63
C GLY A 22 16.30 -20.59 -13.47
N LYS A 23 15.08 -20.70 -12.91
CA LYS A 23 13.90 -21.12 -13.67
C LYS A 23 13.56 -20.14 -14.79
N SER A 24 13.11 -20.70 -15.91
CA SER A 24 12.62 -19.94 -17.05
C SER A 24 11.22 -19.41 -16.78
N ASN A 25 10.83 -18.33 -17.47
CA ASN A 25 9.49 -17.77 -17.30
C ASN A 25 8.39 -18.73 -17.78
N ARG A 26 8.72 -19.70 -18.65
CA ARG A 26 7.80 -20.75 -19.12
C ARG A 26 7.54 -21.77 -18.01
N GLU A 27 8.60 -22.27 -17.39
CA GLU A 27 8.49 -23.21 -16.27
C GLU A 27 7.70 -22.62 -15.11
N ILE A 28 7.96 -21.34 -14.79
CA ILE A 28 7.21 -20.64 -13.74
C ILE A 28 5.74 -20.47 -14.15
N SER A 29 5.43 -20.15 -15.41
CA SER A 29 4.03 -20.07 -15.84
C SER A 29 3.32 -21.42 -15.79
N GLU A 30 4.00 -22.51 -16.15
CA GLU A 30 3.43 -23.87 -16.08
C GLU A 30 3.17 -24.29 -14.62
N PHE A 31 4.09 -24.00 -13.70
CA PHE A 31 3.93 -24.29 -12.27
C PHE A 31 2.70 -23.59 -11.65
N TYR A 32 2.40 -22.36 -12.09
CA TYR A 32 1.23 -21.60 -11.62
C TYR A 32 -0.01 -21.76 -12.51
N GLU A 33 -0.01 -22.70 -13.47
CA GLU A 33 -1.08 -22.92 -14.45
C GLU A 33 -1.50 -21.64 -15.18
N LEU A 34 -0.55 -20.74 -15.40
CA LEU A 34 -0.76 -19.48 -16.10
C LEU A 34 -0.71 -19.70 -17.60
N LYS A 35 -1.71 -19.15 -18.30
CA LYS A 35 -1.86 -19.29 -19.75
C LYS A 35 -0.63 -18.84 -20.55
N ASP A 36 0.20 -17.93 -20.02
CA ASP A 36 1.28 -17.32 -20.78
C ASP A 36 2.48 -16.91 -19.93
N LYS A 37 3.70 -17.24 -20.41
CA LYS A 37 4.99 -16.78 -19.85
C LYS A 37 5.11 -15.26 -19.78
N TYR A 38 4.38 -14.52 -20.63
CA TYR A 38 4.40 -13.07 -20.65
C TYR A 38 3.79 -12.47 -19.37
N VAL A 39 2.91 -13.18 -18.67
CA VAL A 39 2.38 -12.76 -17.37
C VAL A 39 3.51 -12.62 -16.36
N ILE A 40 4.37 -13.64 -16.25
CA ILE A 40 5.56 -13.63 -15.38
C ILE A 40 6.55 -12.54 -15.81
N LYS A 41 6.79 -12.39 -17.11
CA LYS A 41 7.66 -11.31 -17.64
C LYS A 41 7.15 -9.92 -17.22
N GLN A 42 5.85 -9.67 -17.34
CA GLN A 42 5.26 -8.39 -16.98
C GLN A 42 5.24 -8.16 -15.47
N LEU A 43 5.04 -9.22 -14.68
CA LEU A 43 5.09 -9.16 -13.22
C LEU A 43 6.46 -8.70 -12.73
N ILE A 44 7.53 -9.37 -13.20
CA ILE A 44 8.91 -9.01 -12.85
C ILE A 44 9.27 -7.60 -13.33
N ALA A 45 8.87 -7.25 -14.56
CA ALA A 45 9.12 -5.90 -15.09
C ALA A 45 8.46 -4.81 -14.24
N ARG A 46 7.25 -5.06 -13.72
CA ARG A 46 6.56 -4.14 -12.80
C ARG A 46 7.30 -4.01 -11.48
N TYR A 47 7.77 -5.12 -10.91
CA TYR A 47 8.57 -5.13 -9.70
C TYR A 47 9.85 -4.30 -9.85
N HIS A 48 10.65 -4.54 -10.90
CA HIS A 48 11.87 -3.76 -11.14
C HIS A 48 11.61 -2.27 -11.36
N ARG A 49 10.53 -1.90 -12.07
CA ARG A 49 10.14 -0.48 -12.20
C ARG A 49 9.80 0.16 -10.86
N LYS A 50 9.20 -0.60 -9.93
CA LYS A 50 8.89 -0.14 -8.58
C LYS A 50 10.19 0.08 -7.79
N GLN A 51 11.11 -0.89 -7.82
CA GLN A 51 12.39 -0.81 -7.12
C GLN A 51 13.24 0.38 -7.62
N LYS A 52 13.38 0.56 -8.93
CA LYS A 52 14.11 1.71 -9.50
C LYS A 52 13.60 3.07 -9.04
N LYS A 53 12.28 3.20 -8.82
CA LYS A 53 11.70 4.45 -8.27
C LYS A 53 12.06 4.64 -6.81
N ILE A 54 11.98 3.57 -6.02
CA ILE A 54 12.34 3.57 -4.60
C ILE A 54 13.82 3.91 -4.43
N GLU A 55 14.70 3.27 -5.21
CA GLU A 55 16.15 3.54 -5.24
C GLU A 55 16.47 4.99 -5.63
N ALA A 56 15.70 5.57 -6.55
CA ALA A 56 15.81 6.97 -6.93
C ALA A 56 15.19 7.96 -5.91
N GLY A 57 14.68 7.47 -4.77
CA GLY A 57 14.03 8.30 -3.74
C GLY A 57 12.65 8.85 -4.16
N ILE A 58 12.05 8.34 -5.24
CA ILE A 58 10.76 8.80 -5.75
C ILE A 58 9.62 8.15 -4.96
N VAL A 59 8.78 8.97 -4.33
CA VAL A 59 7.55 8.52 -3.66
C VAL A 59 6.55 8.00 -4.71
N ILE A 60 6.14 6.75 -4.59
CA ILE A 60 5.20 6.12 -5.52
C ILE A 60 3.77 6.53 -5.17
N LEU A 61 3.16 7.38 -6.00
CA LEU A 61 1.77 7.80 -5.84
C LEU A 61 0.82 6.93 -6.69
N PRO A 62 -0.44 6.75 -6.25
CA PRO A 62 -1.48 6.14 -7.07
C PRO A 62 -1.65 6.88 -8.39
N LYS A 63 -1.97 6.15 -9.47
CA LYS A 63 -2.22 6.76 -10.79
C LYS A 63 -3.51 7.59 -10.74
N GLY A 64 -3.45 8.81 -11.28
CA GLY A 64 -4.59 9.69 -11.43
C GLY A 64 -4.34 11.07 -10.84
N ARG A 65 -5.39 11.89 -10.77
CA ARG A 65 -5.33 13.17 -10.08
C ARG A 65 -5.16 12.90 -8.58
N PRO A 66 -4.19 13.54 -7.89
CA PRO A 66 -4.14 13.52 -6.44
C PRO A 66 -5.51 13.92 -5.87
N ARG A 67 -5.94 13.24 -4.80
CA ARG A 67 -7.20 13.61 -4.13
C ARG A 67 -7.05 15.04 -3.61
N LYS A 68 -8.10 15.85 -3.70
CA LYS A 68 -8.12 17.19 -3.07
C LYS A 68 -7.76 17.05 -1.58
N GLY A 69 -6.70 17.70 -1.14
CA GLY A 69 -6.20 17.62 0.24
C GLY A 69 -5.39 16.36 0.58
N SER A 70 -4.92 15.58 -0.40
CA SER A 70 -4.02 14.43 -0.14
C SER A 70 -2.63 14.85 0.34
N GLU A 71 -2.17 16.01 -0.10
CA GLU A 71 -0.97 16.66 0.39
C GLU A 71 -1.40 17.68 1.46
N LEU A 72 -1.63 17.21 2.68
CA LEU A 72 -1.80 18.11 3.81
C LEU A 72 -0.44 18.72 4.14
N ASN A 73 -0.36 20.05 4.12
CA ASN A 73 0.82 20.76 4.61
C ASN A 73 1.04 20.43 6.09
N ALA A 74 2.27 20.59 6.57
CA ALA A 74 2.62 20.30 7.96
C ALA A 74 1.71 21.04 8.96
N GLU A 75 1.32 22.28 8.64
CA GLU A 75 0.37 23.09 9.41
C GLU A 75 -1.03 22.46 9.45
N GLN A 76 -1.56 22.03 8.31
CA GLN A 76 -2.88 21.41 8.24
C GLN A 76 -2.96 20.09 9.01
N LYS A 77 -1.86 19.33 9.05
CA LYS A 77 -1.76 18.13 9.89
C LYS A 77 -1.85 18.48 11.37
N LYS A 78 -1.07 19.48 11.81
CA LYS A 78 -1.09 19.97 13.20
C LYS A 78 -2.47 20.50 13.59
N ASP A 79 -3.11 21.27 12.73
CA ASP A 79 -4.44 21.83 13.01
C ASP A 79 -5.50 20.74 13.19
N ASN A 80 -5.44 19.69 12.36
CA ASN A 80 -6.35 18.54 12.49
C ASN A 80 -6.10 17.78 13.79
N GLU A 81 -4.83 17.59 14.17
CA GLU A 81 -4.44 16.94 15.41
C GLU A 81 -4.90 17.75 16.64
N ILE A 82 -4.71 19.07 16.63
CA ILE A 82 -5.23 19.96 17.68
C ILE A 82 -6.76 19.86 17.79
N LYS A 83 -7.47 19.83 16.66
CA LYS A 83 -8.94 19.67 16.68
C LYS A 83 -9.35 18.34 17.30
N GLN A 84 -8.70 17.24 16.93
CA GLN A 84 -8.96 15.92 17.50
C GLN A 84 -8.72 15.89 19.00
N LEU A 85 -7.56 16.40 19.45
CA LEU A 85 -7.20 16.47 20.86
C LEU A 85 -8.17 17.32 21.68
N LYS A 86 -8.67 18.44 21.12
CA LYS A 86 -9.68 19.27 21.78
C LYS A 86 -10.99 18.52 21.98
N MET A 87 -11.49 17.84 20.93
CA MET A 87 -12.72 17.05 21.02
C MET A 87 -12.58 15.90 22.03
N GLU A 88 -11.43 15.22 22.05
CA GLU A 88 -11.17 14.14 23.01
C GLU A 88 -11.10 14.67 24.44
N ASN A 89 -10.42 15.80 24.67
CA ASN A 89 -10.36 16.41 25.99
C ASN A 89 -11.75 16.85 26.48
N GLU A 90 -12.57 17.41 25.60
CA GLU A 90 -13.94 17.78 25.91
C GLU A 90 -14.80 16.56 26.27
N LEU A 91 -14.67 15.47 25.51
CA LEU A 91 -15.34 14.20 25.80
C LEU A 91 -14.91 13.64 27.16
N LEU A 92 -13.61 13.64 27.46
CA LEU A 92 -13.08 13.17 28.74
C LEU A 92 -13.55 14.03 29.92
N ARG A 93 -13.58 15.35 29.77
CA ARG A 93 -14.14 16.26 30.78
C ARG A 93 -15.60 15.98 31.04
N SER A 94 -16.38 15.81 29.98
CA SER A 94 -17.81 15.49 30.06
C SER A 94 -18.02 14.16 30.79
N PHE A 95 -17.21 13.15 30.46
CA PHE A 95 -17.25 11.85 31.13
C PHE A 95 -16.94 11.97 32.63
N LEU A 96 -15.85 12.65 33.00
CA LEU A 96 -15.49 12.88 34.41
C LEU A 96 -16.56 13.67 35.16
N GLN A 97 -17.20 14.63 34.50
CA GLN A 97 -18.27 15.44 35.10
C GLN A 97 -19.52 14.62 35.40
N VAL A 98 -19.81 13.59 34.61
CA VAL A 98 -20.93 12.66 34.85
C VAL A 98 -20.58 11.67 35.95
N VAL A 99 -19.37 11.09 35.93
CA VAL A 99 -18.93 10.09 36.91
C VAL A 99 -18.68 10.71 38.30
N GLY A 100 -18.13 11.93 38.36
CA GLY A 100 -17.89 12.66 39.62
C GLY A 100 -19.10 13.40 40.19
N ARG A 101 -20.28 13.25 39.58
CA ARG A 101 -21.58 13.74 40.10
C ARG A 101 -22.44 12.63 40.72
N MET A 102 -21.94 11.39 40.81
CA MET A 102 -22.45 10.38 41.74
C MET A 102 -21.90 10.61 43.14
#